data_AF-A0A494YY87-F1
#
_entry.id   AF-A0A494YY87-F1
#
_cell.length_a   1.000
_cell.length_b   1.000
_cell.length_c   1.000
_cell.angle_alpha   90.00
_cell.angle_beta   90.00
_cell.angle_gamma   90.00
#
_symmetry.space_group_name_H-M   'P 1'
#
loop_
_entity.id
_entity.type
_entity.pdbx_description
1 polymer ?
#
loop_
_entity_poly.entity_id
_entity_poly.type
_entity_poly.pdbx_seq_one_letter_code
_entity_poly.pdbx_strand_id
1 'polypeptide(L)'
;MGKNLWLDHELIDGKGVPIPEIKTIYLSLLNENEKIKDEIVVSIECNDYVRLSHLLVSRSKIQSAIKDVESLHEDDLKDYISTKKRVSQVLSNAANSMEANGEDVLLNVSNSLEKLNQLAHSLVTKSLDISFRAFSKGNQLNHKAGKFLVEKTSKGLCKIADAIYKKS
;
A
#
# COMPACT_ATOMS: atom_id res chain seq x y z
N MET A 1 32.79 -7.52 -14.29
CA MET A 1 32.14 -6.81 -13.17
C MET A 1 30.88 -6.17 -13.72
N GLY A 2 29.73 -6.85 -13.65
CA GLY A 2 28.54 -6.45 -14.42
C GLY A 2 27.35 -7.35 -14.15
N LYS A 3 26.87 -7.37 -12.92
CA LYS A 3 25.61 -8.01 -12.51
C LYS A 3 25.13 -7.24 -11.29
N ASN A 4 24.21 -6.28 -11.46
CA ASN A 4 23.33 -5.69 -10.44
C ASN A 4 22.51 -4.50 -10.97
N LEU A 5 22.89 -3.87 -12.09
CA LEU A 5 22.12 -2.72 -12.63
C LEU A 5 20.70 -3.07 -13.12
N TRP A 6 20.45 -4.34 -13.48
CA TRP A 6 19.14 -4.76 -14.01
C TRP A 6 18.06 -4.88 -12.91
N LEU A 7 18.43 -5.27 -11.68
CA LEU A 7 17.47 -5.38 -10.57
C LEU A 7 16.98 -4.01 -10.12
N ASP A 8 17.86 -3.01 -10.05
CA ASP A 8 17.48 -1.66 -9.62
C ASP A 8 16.52 -1.00 -10.62
N HIS A 9 16.69 -1.26 -11.93
CA HIS A 9 15.81 -0.69 -12.94
C HIS A 9 14.40 -1.33 -12.94
N GLU A 10 14.31 -2.63 -12.71
CA GLU A 10 13.02 -3.35 -12.60
C GLU A 10 12.23 -2.99 -11.33
N LEU A 11 12.92 -2.60 -10.25
CA LEU A 11 12.32 -2.08 -9.02
C LEU A 11 11.81 -0.64 -9.20
N ILE A 12 12.54 0.20 -9.94
CA ILE A 12 12.15 1.58 -10.26
C ILE A 12 10.91 1.59 -11.17
N ASP A 13 10.81 0.63 -12.09
CA ASP A 13 9.66 0.48 -13.01
C ASP A 13 8.53 -0.38 -12.42
N GLY A 14 8.56 -0.75 -11.14
CA GLY A 14 7.49 -1.54 -10.48
C GLY A 14 7.35 -3.00 -10.98
N LYS A 15 8.04 -3.40 -12.05
CA LYS A 15 7.98 -4.74 -12.65
C LYS A 15 8.57 -5.86 -11.79
N GLY A 16 9.40 -5.51 -10.80
CA GLY A 16 9.95 -6.46 -9.83
C GLY A 16 9.07 -6.74 -8.61
N VAL A 17 7.93 -6.04 -8.47
CA VAL A 17 7.04 -6.18 -7.31
C VAL A 17 6.11 -7.39 -7.51
N PRO A 18 5.98 -8.30 -6.51
CA PRO A 18 5.05 -9.40 -6.60
C PRO A 18 3.61 -8.92 -6.86
N ILE A 19 2.90 -9.57 -7.80
CA ILE A 19 1.50 -9.25 -8.14
C ILE A 19 0.56 -9.17 -6.91
N PRO A 20 0.68 -10.04 -5.88
CA PRO A 20 -0.13 -9.90 -4.66
C PRO A 20 0.10 -8.59 -3.91
N GLU A 21 1.33 -8.08 -3.94
CA GLU A 21 1.73 -6.83 -3.30
C GLU A 21 1.21 -5.63 -4.09
N ILE A 22 1.32 -5.66 -5.43
CA ILE A 22 0.67 -4.67 -6.32
C ILE A 22 -0.83 -4.59 -6.06
N LYS A 23 -1.52 -5.73 -5.97
CA LYS A 23 -2.96 -5.80 -5.65
C LYS A 23 -3.30 -5.19 -4.30
N THR A 24 -2.46 -5.44 -3.29
CA THR A 24 -2.64 -4.89 -1.94
C THR A 24 -2.48 -3.37 -1.94
N ILE A 25 -1.44 -2.86 -2.59
CA ILE A 25 -1.19 -1.42 -2.74
C ILE A 25 -2.35 -0.77 -3.48
N TYR A 26 -2.81 -1.39 -4.57
CA TYR A 26 -3.94 -0.90 -5.35
C TYR A 26 -5.23 -0.79 -4.53
N LEU A 27 -5.57 -1.81 -3.73
CA LEU A 27 -6.72 -1.73 -2.80
C LEU A 27 -6.54 -0.63 -1.75
N SER A 28 -5.34 -0.49 -1.20
CA SER A 28 -5.05 0.54 -0.20
C SER A 28 -5.28 1.93 -0.79
N LEU A 29 -4.79 2.19 -2.01
CA LEU A 29 -4.99 3.45 -2.72
C LEU A 29 -6.48 3.73 -3.00
N LEU A 30 -7.25 2.73 -3.43
CA LEU A 30 -8.69 2.87 -3.63
C LEU A 30 -9.42 3.22 -2.32
N ASN A 31 -9.06 2.56 -1.22
CA ASN A 31 -9.66 2.81 0.09
C ASN A 31 -9.30 4.19 0.64
N GLU A 32 -8.04 4.62 0.51
CA GLU A 32 -7.64 5.98 0.90
C GLU A 32 -8.33 7.06 0.06
N ASN A 33 -8.52 6.81 -1.24
CA ASN A 33 -9.24 7.74 -2.11
C ASN A 33 -10.72 7.91 -1.71
N GLU A 34 -11.39 6.84 -1.26
CA GLU A 34 -12.74 6.93 -0.68
C GLU A 34 -12.73 7.66 0.67
N LYS A 35 -11.80 7.36 1.57
CA LYS A 35 -11.71 8.08 2.87
C LYS A 35 -11.49 9.59 2.70
N ILE A 36 -10.60 9.99 1.79
CA ILE A 36 -10.33 11.42 1.54
C ILE A 36 -11.60 12.11 1.00
N LYS A 37 -12.45 11.42 0.26
CA LYS A 37 -13.72 11.99 -0.22
C LYS A 37 -14.63 12.36 0.95
N ASP A 38 -14.77 11.48 1.93
CA ASP A 38 -15.55 11.76 3.14
C ASP A 38 -14.95 12.92 3.95
N GLU A 39 -13.63 12.95 4.09
CA GLU A 39 -12.94 14.05 4.80
C GLU A 39 -13.07 15.41 4.08
N ILE A 40 -13.09 15.42 2.75
CA ILE A 40 -13.31 16.64 1.96
C ILE A 40 -14.70 17.22 2.26
N VAL A 41 -15.73 16.38 2.32
CA VAL A 41 -17.10 16.81 2.65
C VAL A 41 -17.13 17.46 4.02
N VAL A 42 -16.54 16.81 5.03
CA VAL A 42 -16.45 17.35 6.39
C VAL A 42 -15.69 18.69 6.41
N SER A 43 -14.56 18.80 5.69
CA SER A 43 -13.80 20.06 5.62
C SER A 43 -14.59 21.21 4.97
N ILE A 44 -15.43 20.91 3.98
CA ILE A 44 -16.33 21.90 3.36
C ILE A 44 -17.40 22.34 4.37
N GLU A 45 -18.05 21.38 5.04
CA GLU A 45 -19.09 21.65 6.04
C GLU A 45 -18.57 22.48 7.22
N CYS A 46 -17.34 22.21 7.66
CA CYS A 46 -16.67 22.96 8.73
C CYS A 46 -16.01 24.27 8.27
N ASN A 47 -16.04 24.61 6.97
CA ASN A 47 -15.32 25.74 6.37
C ASN A 47 -13.80 25.74 6.66
N ASP A 48 -13.20 24.56 6.81
CA ASP A 48 -11.76 24.40 7.03
C ASP A 48 -11.03 24.31 5.69
N TYR A 49 -10.79 25.47 5.09
CA TYR A 49 -10.19 25.59 3.76
C TYR A 49 -8.69 25.23 3.74
N VAL A 50 -8.00 25.34 4.87
CA VAL A 50 -6.60 24.90 4.97
C VAL A 50 -6.54 23.39 4.83
N ARG A 51 -7.34 22.66 5.63
CA ARG A 51 -7.43 21.20 5.54
C ARG A 51 -7.95 20.76 4.17
N LEU A 52 -8.95 21.46 3.62
CA LEU A 52 -9.46 21.18 2.27
C LEU A 52 -8.36 21.25 1.21
N SER A 53 -7.49 22.27 1.26
CA SER A 53 -6.39 22.41 0.29
C SER A 53 -5.43 21.22 0.34
N HIS A 54 -5.08 20.75 1.55
CA HIS A 54 -4.23 19.58 1.74
C HIS A 54 -4.90 18.30 1.26
N LEU A 55 -6.18 18.11 1.58
CA LEU A 55 -6.96 16.94 1.14
C LEU A 55 -7.08 16.87 -0.38
N LEU A 56 -7.27 17.99 -1.07
CA LEU A 56 -7.33 18.04 -2.53
C LEU A 56 -5.98 17.67 -3.18
N VAL A 57 -4.87 18.16 -2.62
CA VAL A 57 -3.53 17.78 -3.08
C VAL A 57 -3.27 16.28 -2.85
N SER A 58 -3.62 15.77 -1.67
CA SER A 58 -3.49 14.34 -1.37
C SER A 58 -4.35 13.48 -2.29
N ARG A 59 -5.60 13.88 -2.54
CA ARG A 59 -6.49 13.21 -3.50
C ARG A 59 -5.86 13.15 -4.89
N SER A 60 -5.30 14.25 -5.38
CA SER A 60 -4.65 14.29 -6.69
C SER A 60 -3.46 13.31 -6.76
N LYS A 61 -2.65 13.22 -5.71
CA LYS A 61 -1.51 12.30 -5.66
C LYS A 61 -1.96 10.84 -5.67
N ILE A 62 -2.98 10.50 -4.88
CA ILE A 62 -3.54 9.15 -4.84
C ILE A 62 -4.15 8.78 -6.19
N GLN A 63 -4.87 9.69 -6.84
CA GLN A 63 -5.44 9.46 -8.17
C GLN A 63 -4.37 9.25 -9.23
N SER A 64 -3.25 9.98 -9.17
CA SER A 64 -2.10 9.73 -10.05
C SER A 64 -1.50 8.34 -9.78
N ALA A 65 -1.27 7.99 -8.51
CA ALA A 65 -0.72 6.67 -8.16
C ALA A 65 -1.63 5.50 -8.60
N ILE A 66 -2.96 5.66 -8.49
CA ILE A 66 -3.94 4.69 -9.00
C ILE A 66 -3.75 4.50 -10.51
N LYS A 67 -3.69 5.60 -11.28
CA LYS A 67 -3.51 5.55 -12.73
C LYS A 67 -2.17 4.93 -13.13
N ASP A 68 -1.10 5.25 -12.41
CA ASP A 68 0.22 4.68 -12.67
C ASP A 68 0.18 3.16 -12.48
N VAL A 69 -0.39 2.69 -11.37
CA VAL A 69 -0.55 1.25 -11.08
C VAL A 69 -1.45 0.56 -12.11
N GLU A 70 -2.58 1.16 -12.49
CA GLU A 70 -3.47 0.63 -13.54
C GLU A 70 -2.75 0.54 -14.89
N SER A 71 -1.97 1.55 -15.26
CA SER A 71 -1.25 1.58 -16.55
C SER A 71 -0.13 0.55 -16.63
N LEU A 72 0.53 0.25 -15.51
CA LEU A 72 1.61 -0.73 -15.45
C LEU A 72 1.12 -2.18 -15.33
N HIS A 73 -0.04 -2.40 -14.72
CA HIS A 73 -0.53 -3.73 -14.34
C HIS A 73 -1.97 -4.01 -14.80
N GLU A 74 -2.41 -3.36 -15.88
CA GLU A 74 -3.80 -3.42 -16.38
C GLU A 74 -4.31 -4.86 -16.53
N ASP A 75 -3.51 -5.73 -17.15
CA ASP A 75 -3.88 -7.12 -17.42
C ASP A 75 -3.95 -7.97 -16.14
N ASP A 76 -3.12 -7.68 -15.15
CA ASP A 76 -3.11 -8.38 -13.85
C ASP A 76 -4.21 -7.89 -12.89
N LEU A 77 -4.72 -6.68 -13.12
CA LEU A 77 -5.74 -6.00 -12.34
C LEU A 77 -7.17 -6.14 -12.91
N LYS A 78 -7.34 -6.48 -14.19
CA LYS A 78 -8.65 -6.72 -14.85
C LYS A 78 -9.54 -7.71 -14.09
N ASP A 79 -8.97 -8.78 -13.55
CA ASP A 79 -9.70 -9.78 -12.76
C ASP A 79 -9.97 -9.33 -11.30
N TYR A 80 -9.25 -8.31 -10.82
CA TYR A 80 -9.27 -7.87 -9.42
C TYR A 80 -10.29 -6.75 -9.14
N ILE A 81 -10.44 -5.81 -10.07
CA ILE A 81 -11.49 -4.77 -10.06
C ILE A 81 -12.90 -5.39 -10.08
N SER A 82 -13.00 -6.63 -10.58
CA SER A 82 -14.24 -7.41 -10.66
C SER A 82 -14.79 -7.84 -9.30
N THR A 83 -14.28 -7.39 -8.16
CA THR A 83 -14.92 -7.69 -6.86
C THR A 83 -16.27 -6.98 -6.74
N LYS A 84 -16.37 -5.70 -7.13
CA LYS A 84 -17.65 -4.97 -7.18
C LYS A 84 -18.60 -5.54 -8.24
N LYS A 85 -18.03 -6.01 -9.37
CA LYS A 85 -18.78 -6.66 -10.45
C LYS A 85 -19.26 -8.05 -10.05
N ARG A 86 -18.43 -8.87 -9.39
CA ARG A 86 -18.80 -10.16 -8.78
C ARG A 86 -19.84 -9.98 -7.68
N VAL A 87 -19.67 -9.03 -6.78
CA VAL A 87 -20.65 -8.74 -5.72
C VAL A 87 -21.98 -8.28 -6.34
N SER A 88 -21.95 -7.38 -7.33
CA SER A 88 -23.15 -6.96 -8.05
C SER A 88 -23.79 -8.10 -8.84
N GLN A 89 -23.00 -9.01 -9.43
CA GLN A 89 -23.48 -10.13 -10.21
C GLN A 89 -24.00 -11.27 -9.32
N VAL A 90 -23.39 -11.51 -8.16
CA VAL A 90 -23.90 -12.42 -7.13
C VAL A 90 -25.19 -11.86 -6.52
N LEU A 91 -25.25 -10.57 -6.21
CA LEU A 91 -26.47 -9.90 -5.74
C LEU A 91 -27.57 -9.91 -6.81
N SER A 92 -27.25 -9.65 -8.07
CA SER A 92 -28.21 -9.66 -9.18
C SER A 92 -28.70 -11.08 -9.49
N ASN A 93 -27.82 -12.08 -9.47
CA ASN A 93 -28.21 -13.48 -9.63
C ASN A 93 -29.00 -13.99 -8.43
N ALA A 94 -28.68 -13.52 -7.21
CA ALA A 94 -29.44 -13.82 -6.00
C ALA A 94 -30.83 -13.18 -6.05
N ALA A 95 -30.95 -11.92 -6.47
CA ALA A 95 -32.24 -11.25 -6.65
C ALA A 95 -33.12 -11.99 -7.67
N ASN A 96 -32.55 -12.41 -8.80
CA ASN A 96 -33.25 -13.17 -9.84
C ASN A 96 -33.60 -14.62 -9.42
N SER A 97 -32.85 -15.21 -8.48
CA SER A 97 -33.05 -16.61 -8.02
C SER A 97 -33.89 -16.71 -6.73
N MET A 98 -33.91 -15.66 -5.92
CA MET A 98 -34.73 -15.53 -4.71
C MET A 98 -36.22 -15.40 -5.04
N GLU A 99 -36.55 -14.97 -6.27
CA GLU A 99 -37.90 -15.06 -6.84
C GLU A 99 -38.36 -16.51 -7.05
N ALA A 100 -37.45 -17.49 -7.10
CA ALA A 100 -37.76 -18.90 -7.41
C ALA A 100 -37.51 -19.91 -6.26
N ASN A 101 -36.50 -19.73 -5.39
CA ASN A 101 -36.10 -20.74 -4.38
C ASN A 101 -35.56 -20.11 -3.05
N GLY A 102 -36.34 -19.22 -2.44
CA GLY A 102 -35.89 -18.19 -1.48
C GLY A 102 -34.99 -18.58 -0.28
N GLU A 103 -35.09 -19.79 0.29
CA GLU A 103 -34.39 -20.09 1.56
C GLU A 103 -32.96 -20.63 1.37
N ASP A 104 -32.74 -21.49 0.37
CA ASP A 104 -31.42 -22.11 0.10
C ASP A 104 -30.41 -21.10 -0.50
N VAL A 105 -30.91 -20.12 -1.25
CA VAL A 105 -30.09 -19.08 -1.87
C VAL A 105 -29.56 -18.09 -0.84
N LEU A 106 -30.36 -17.73 0.17
CA LEU A 106 -29.92 -16.87 1.27
C LEU A 106 -28.75 -17.48 2.04
N LEU A 107 -28.80 -18.79 2.29
CA LEU A 107 -27.74 -19.52 3.00
C LEU A 107 -26.43 -19.55 2.20
N ASN A 108 -26.52 -19.73 0.88
CA ASN A 108 -25.35 -19.70 -0.02
C ASN A 108 -24.73 -18.31 -0.16
N VAL A 109 -25.55 -17.25 -0.20
CA VAL A 109 -25.07 -15.86 -0.22
C VAL A 109 -24.40 -15.50 1.10
N SER A 110 -25.01 -15.87 2.24
CA SER A 110 -24.42 -15.65 3.57
C SER A 110 -23.06 -16.36 3.69
N ASN A 111 -22.98 -17.62 3.29
CA ASN A 111 -21.72 -18.38 3.30
C ASN A 111 -20.65 -17.78 2.38
N SER A 112 -21.05 -17.19 1.25
CA SER A 112 -20.11 -16.54 0.32
C SER A 112 -19.60 -15.21 0.87
N LEU A 113 -20.46 -14.43 1.53
CA LEU A 113 -20.09 -13.20 2.24
C LEU A 113 -19.18 -13.48 3.44
N GLU A 114 -19.47 -14.52 4.22
CA GLU A 114 -18.64 -14.99 5.34
C GLU A 114 -17.21 -15.32 4.86
N LYS A 115 -17.09 -16.08 3.75
CA LYS A 115 -15.79 -16.41 3.15
C LYS A 115 -15.03 -15.16 2.68
N LEU A 116 -15.73 -14.20 2.08
CA LEU A 116 -15.12 -12.92 1.68
C LEU A 116 -14.63 -12.11 2.88
N ASN A 117 -15.40 -12.08 3.97
CA ASN A 117 -15.01 -11.41 5.21
C ASN A 117 -13.76 -12.06 5.83
N GLN A 118 -13.70 -13.40 5.87
CA GLN A 118 -12.52 -14.13 6.35
C GLN A 118 -11.28 -13.87 5.47
N LEU A 119 -11.44 -13.83 4.14
CA LEU A 119 -10.37 -13.50 3.21
C LEU A 119 -9.87 -12.06 3.41
N ALA A 120 -10.77 -11.11 3.62
CA ALA A 120 -10.43 -9.72 3.91
C ALA A 120 -9.63 -9.61 5.22
N HIS A 121 -10.07 -10.29 6.29
CA HIS A 121 -9.33 -10.34 7.56
C HIS A 121 -7.93 -10.99 7.41
N SER A 122 -7.82 -12.05 6.61
CA SER A 122 -6.53 -12.69 6.32
C SER A 122 -5.58 -11.74 5.58
N LEU A 123 -6.09 -10.97 4.63
CA LEU A 123 -5.31 -9.98 3.87
C LEU A 123 -4.84 -8.83 4.76
N VAL A 124 -5.70 -8.28 5.62
CA VAL A 124 -5.32 -7.25 6.60
C VAL A 124 -4.22 -7.75 7.52
N THR A 125 -4.36 -8.98 8.03
CA THR A 125 -3.34 -9.59 8.91
C THR A 125 -2.00 -9.76 8.19
N LYS A 126 -2.01 -10.25 6.94
CA LYS A 126 -0.79 -10.41 6.13
C LYS A 126 -0.14 -9.07 5.80
N SER A 127 -0.94 -8.06 5.46
CA SER A 127 -0.46 -6.70 5.21
C SER A 127 0.22 -6.12 6.45
N LEU A 128 -0.37 -6.30 7.63
CA LEU A 128 0.22 -5.91 8.91
C LEU A 128 1.57 -6.62 9.17
N ASP A 129 1.67 -7.92 8.92
CA ASP A 129 2.94 -8.66 9.11
C ASP A 129 4.04 -8.17 8.14
N ILE A 130 3.68 -7.89 6.89
CA ILE A 130 4.62 -7.35 5.88
C ILE A 130 5.09 -5.95 6.29
N SER A 131 4.15 -5.06 6.66
CA SER A 131 4.49 -3.71 7.13
C SER A 131 5.39 -3.77 8.36
N PHE A 132 5.06 -4.62 9.34
CA PHE A 132 5.87 -4.79 10.54
C PHE A 132 7.30 -5.26 10.22
N ARG A 133 7.46 -6.26 9.34
CA ARG A 133 8.77 -6.73 8.89
C ARG A 133 9.55 -5.64 8.15
N ALA A 134 8.90 -4.88 7.29
CA ALA A 134 9.51 -3.78 6.55
C ALA A 134 10.01 -2.68 7.50
N PHE A 135 9.18 -2.25 8.46
CA PHE A 135 9.58 -1.28 9.49
C PHE A 135 10.74 -1.80 10.34
N SER A 136 10.67 -3.05 10.81
CA SER A 136 11.74 -3.67 11.61
C SER A 136 13.08 -3.70 10.85
N LYS A 137 13.04 -4.11 9.57
CA LYS A 137 14.25 -4.20 8.73
C LYS A 137 14.80 -2.82 8.39
N GLY A 138 13.93 -1.84 8.13
CA GLY A 138 14.31 -0.44 7.95
C GLY A 138 15.00 0.14 9.18
N ASN A 139 14.46 -0.13 10.37
CA ASN A 139 15.05 0.33 11.63
C ASN A 139 16.43 -0.30 11.88
N GLN A 140 16.59 -1.59 11.58
CA GLN A 140 17.88 -2.29 11.68
C GLN A 140 18.93 -1.69 10.72
N LEU A 141 18.54 -1.39 9.48
CA LEU A 141 19.41 -0.74 8.50
C LEU A 141 19.82 0.66 8.95
N ASN A 142 18.86 1.45 9.45
CA ASN A 142 19.12 2.79 9.97
C ASN A 142 20.10 2.76 11.15
N HIS A 143 19.91 1.85 12.09
CA HIS A 143 20.84 1.66 13.21
C HIS A 143 22.26 1.31 12.73
N LYS A 144 22.38 0.42 11.73
CA LYS A 144 23.67 0.03 11.15
C LYS A 144 24.36 1.20 10.45
N ALA A 145 23.61 2.02 9.71
CA ALA A 145 24.11 3.23 9.07
C ALA A 145 24.57 4.28 10.09
N GLY A 146 23.78 4.52 11.14
CA GLY A 146 24.13 5.41 12.24
C GLY A 146 25.42 4.97 12.95
N LYS A 147 25.54 3.66 13.28
CA LYS A 147 26.75 3.10 13.89
C LYS A 147 27.99 3.33 13.01
N PHE A 148 27.87 3.09 11.70
CA PHE A 148 28.98 3.30 10.77
C PHE A 148 29.42 4.77 10.68
N LEU A 149 28.46 5.71 10.64
CA LEU A 149 28.74 7.14 10.63
C LEU A 149 29.45 7.60 11.90
N VAL A 150 28.99 7.14 13.07
CA VAL A 150 29.63 7.45 14.36
C VAL A 150 31.07 6.92 14.37
N GLU A 151 31.29 5.69 13.90
CA GLU A 151 32.62 5.09 13.88
C GLU A 151 33.58 5.83 12.93
N LYS A 152 33.11 6.23 11.74
CA LYS A 152 33.89 7.01 10.78
C LYS A 152 34.23 8.40 11.32
N THR A 153 33.26 9.06 11.94
CA THR A 153 33.44 10.39 12.54
C THR A 153 34.44 10.33 13.70
N SER A 154 34.28 9.35 14.60
CA SER A 154 35.21 9.11 15.71
C SER A 154 36.64 8.87 15.22
N LYS A 155 36.84 7.97 14.23
CA LYS A 155 38.16 7.73 13.62
C LYS A 155 38.74 9.00 12.96
N GLY A 156 37.89 9.82 12.34
CA GLY A 156 38.30 11.11 11.76
C GLY A 156 38.78 12.09 12.83
N LEU A 157 38.04 12.24 13.93
CA LEU A 157 38.40 13.10 15.05
C LEU A 157 39.68 12.64 15.74
N CYS A 158 39.87 11.33 15.96
CA CYS A 158 41.12 10.80 16.53
C CYS A 158 42.33 11.16 15.66
N LYS A 159 42.23 11.03 14.32
CA LYS A 159 43.33 11.40 13.42
C LYS A 159 43.66 12.89 13.47
N ILE A 160 42.64 13.75 13.58
CA ILE A 160 42.84 15.20 13.72
C ILE A 160 43.51 15.50 15.06
N ALA A 161 43.06 14.88 16.16
CA ALA A 161 43.65 15.03 17.48
C ALA A 161 45.12 14.59 17.50
N ASP A 162 45.45 13.42 16.92
CA ASP A 162 46.82 12.93 16.81
C ASP A 162 47.72 13.87 16.00
N ALA A 163 47.17 14.47 14.93
CA ALA A 163 47.91 15.42 14.10
C ALA A 163 48.19 16.75 14.83
N ILE A 164 47.27 17.20 15.69
CA ILE A 164 47.45 18.38 16.54
C ILE A 164 48.49 18.07 17.63
N TYR A 165 48.39 16.91 18.28
CA TYR A 165 49.27 16.51 19.37
C TYR A 165 50.73 16.28 18.91
N LYS A 166 50.94 15.83 17.67
CA LYS A 166 52.29 15.71 17.06
C LYS A 166 52.91 17.03 16.61
N LYS A 167 52.13 18.12 16.57
CA LYS A 167 52.56 19.44 16.10
C LYS A 167 52.82 20.43 17.24
N SER A 168 52.45 20.06 18.47
CA SER A 168 52.84 20.73 19.73
C SER A 168 54.14 20.15 20.27
#